data_AF-A0A9W6TGJ4-F1
#
_entry.id   AF-A0A9W6TGJ4-F1
#
_cell.length_a   1.000
_cell.length_b   1.000
_cell.length_c   1.000
_cell.angle_alpha   90.00
_cell.angle_beta   90.00
_cell.angle_gamma   90.00
#
_symmetry.space_group_name_H-M   'P 1'
#
loop_
_entity.id
_entity.type
_entity.pdbx_description
1 polymer ?
#
loop_
_entity_poly.entity_id
_entity_poly.type
_entity_poly.pdbx_seq_one_letter_code
_entity_poly.pdbx_strand_id
1 'polypeptide(L)'
;MQRLVDTAAGLCGIPTTVKASRKYLLAKTPIEIPFHHEDFEVEKVVHLKRVLSAREYSYAVRHRSDPTRNVIKQQRMCFLYKNQSFQIHVYKEPAEVAGLAVLHVQASCENDQDIVMPSFLNIEKELADTDETMSAYNVSKKDLVSEVETKVSAEV
;
A
#
# COMPACT_ATOMS: atom_id res chain seq x y z
N MET A 1 8.72 -15.09 26.70
CA MET A 1 8.63 -13.70 26.18
C MET A 1 7.42 -13.47 25.30
N GLN A 2 7.04 -14.39 24.40
CA GLN A 2 5.86 -14.24 23.54
C GLN A 2 4.57 -13.87 24.30
N ARG A 3 4.27 -14.54 25.43
CA ARG A 3 3.09 -14.21 26.25
C ARG A 3 3.08 -12.78 26.80
N LEU A 4 4.23 -12.21 27.16
CA LEU A 4 4.32 -10.85 27.68
C LEU A 4 4.14 -9.82 26.56
N VAL A 5 4.65 -10.14 25.36
CA VAL A 5 4.40 -9.38 24.14
C VAL A 5 2.91 -9.45 23.74
N ASP A 6 2.30 -10.63 23.76
CA ASP A 6 0.88 -10.83 23.47
C ASP A 6 -0.03 -10.12 24.50
N THR A 7 0.35 -10.13 25.78
CA THR A 7 -0.43 -9.44 26.84
C THR A 7 -0.25 -7.93 26.76
N ALA A 8 0.97 -7.43 26.52
CA ALA A 8 1.22 -6.00 26.33
C ALA A 8 0.54 -5.49 25.06
N ALA A 9 0.59 -6.25 23.97
CA ALA A 9 -0.08 -5.92 22.73
C ALA A 9 -1.61 -5.96 22.87
N GLY A 10 -2.17 -6.90 23.63
CA GLY A 10 -3.59 -6.90 24.00
C GLY A 10 -3.97 -5.69 24.88
N LEU A 11 -3.13 -5.32 25.85
CA LEU A 11 -3.34 -4.14 26.71
C LEU A 11 -3.18 -2.81 25.97
N CYS A 12 -2.29 -2.76 24.98
CA CYS A 12 -2.00 -1.57 24.19
C CYS A 12 -2.76 -1.52 22.85
N GLY A 13 -3.61 -2.51 22.54
CA GLY A 13 -4.39 -2.57 21.30
C GLY A 13 -3.57 -2.80 20.02
N ILE A 14 -2.37 -3.36 20.13
CA ILE A 14 -1.46 -3.58 19.00
C ILE A 14 -1.64 -5.04 18.52
N PRO A 15 -1.75 -5.32 17.20
CA PRO A 15 -1.88 -6.69 16.69
C PRO A 15 -0.56 -7.47 16.79
N THR A 16 -0.60 -8.70 17.32
CA THR A 16 0.59 -9.59 17.41
C THR A 16 0.59 -10.65 16.31
N THR A 17 1.73 -10.81 15.63
CA THR A 17 1.87 -11.73 14.51
C THR A 17 2.37 -13.13 14.93
N VAL A 18 1.63 -14.14 14.44
CA VAL A 18 1.93 -15.57 14.25
C VAL A 18 1.93 -16.49 15.47
N LYS A 19 0.85 -17.28 15.59
CA LYS A 19 0.68 -18.37 16.57
C LYS A 19 1.06 -19.74 15.96
N ALA A 20 2.37 -20.00 15.91
CA ALA A 20 3.05 -21.29 15.68
C ALA A 20 3.14 -21.89 14.26
N SER A 21 4.31 -22.48 13.99
CA SER A 21 4.64 -23.27 12.81
C SER A 21 5.45 -24.49 13.24
N ARG A 22 5.20 -25.64 12.60
CA ARG A 22 6.00 -26.86 12.76
C ARG A 22 6.19 -27.57 11.43
N LYS A 23 7.30 -28.30 11.34
CA LYS A 23 7.74 -29.00 10.14
C LYS A 23 7.99 -30.46 10.46
N TYR A 24 7.76 -31.30 9.47
CA TYR A 24 7.99 -32.73 9.56
C TYR A 24 8.68 -33.22 8.30
N LEU A 25 9.46 -34.28 8.46
CA LEU A 25 10.18 -34.90 7.36
C LEU A 25 9.40 -36.11 6.84
N LEU A 26 9.21 -36.18 5.53
CA LEU A 26 8.52 -37.29 4.88
C LEU A 26 9.51 -38.41 4.56
N ALA A 27 9.09 -39.66 4.78
CA ALA A 27 9.93 -40.83 4.57
C ALA A 27 10.17 -41.16 3.08
N LYS A 28 9.28 -40.72 2.18
CA LYS A 28 9.40 -40.81 0.72
C LYS A 28 8.65 -39.64 0.08
N THR A 29 9.03 -39.25 -1.13
CA THR A 29 8.32 -38.21 -1.89
C THR A 29 6.99 -38.76 -2.43
N PRO A 30 5.86 -38.05 -2.23
CA PRO A 30 4.60 -38.44 -2.83
C PRO A 30 4.65 -38.27 -4.35
N ILE A 31 4.14 -39.26 -5.08
CA ILE A 31 4.24 -39.38 -6.56
C ILE A 31 3.03 -38.75 -7.24
N GLU A 32 1.85 -38.86 -6.64
CA GLU A 32 0.62 -38.23 -7.11
C GLU A 32 0.01 -37.45 -5.96
N ILE A 33 -0.17 -36.16 -6.20
CA ILE A 33 -0.86 -35.27 -5.27
C ILE A 33 -2.31 -35.24 -5.76
N PRO A 34 -3.29 -35.66 -4.93
CA PRO A 34 -4.68 -35.88 -5.36
C PRO A 34 -5.45 -34.57 -5.62
N PHE A 35 -4.73 -33.46 -5.71
CA PHE A 35 -5.20 -32.15 -6.11
C PHE A 35 -4.17 -31.52 -7.03
N HIS A 36 -4.63 -30.58 -7.85
CA HIS A 36 -3.84 -29.92 -8.88
C HIS A 36 -2.66 -29.11 -8.28
N HIS A 37 -1.46 -29.18 -8.89
CA HIS A 37 -0.24 -28.47 -8.43
C HIS A 37 0.70 -28.11 -9.60
N GLU A 38 1.58 -27.11 -9.38
CA GLU A 38 2.61 -26.62 -10.33
C GLU A 38 3.99 -26.55 -9.65
N ASP A 39 5.04 -26.94 -10.37
CA ASP A 39 6.44 -26.82 -9.93
C ASP A 39 7.12 -25.57 -10.51
N PHE A 40 8.00 -24.92 -9.72
CA PHE A 40 8.84 -23.80 -10.17
C PHE A 40 10.32 -24.21 -10.24
N GLU A 41 10.97 -23.98 -11.38
CA GLU A 41 12.43 -23.91 -11.47
C GLU A 41 12.87 -22.53 -10.97
N VAL A 42 13.80 -22.43 -10.02
CA VAL A 42 13.97 -21.19 -9.24
C VAL A 42 14.85 -20.17 -10.00
N GLU A 43 14.31 -19.55 -11.05
CA GLU A 43 14.72 -18.23 -11.53
C GLU A 43 13.84 -17.16 -10.84
N LYS A 44 14.09 -16.94 -9.54
CA LYS A 44 13.31 -15.96 -8.76
C LYS A 44 13.59 -14.55 -9.26
N VAL A 45 12.53 -13.75 -9.51
CA VAL A 45 12.66 -12.28 -9.57
C VAL A 45 13.01 -11.78 -8.16
N VAL A 46 14.31 -11.71 -7.87
CA VAL A 46 14.84 -11.20 -6.61
C VAL A 46 14.69 -9.69 -6.61
N HIS A 47 13.78 -9.18 -5.81
CA HIS A 47 13.65 -7.74 -5.58
C HIS A 47 14.73 -7.30 -4.57
N LEU A 48 15.81 -6.71 -5.08
CA LEU A 48 16.88 -6.16 -4.25
C LEU A 48 16.50 -4.74 -3.77
N LYS A 49 16.38 -4.57 -2.46
CA LYS A 49 16.18 -3.26 -1.84
C LYS A 49 17.49 -2.80 -1.21
N ARG A 50 17.93 -1.59 -1.57
CA ARG A 50 19.10 -0.93 -0.99
C ARG A 50 18.68 0.46 -0.51
N VAL A 51 19.19 0.86 0.67
CA VAL A 51 19.05 2.23 1.16
C VAL A 51 20.01 3.13 0.38
N LEU A 52 19.48 4.20 -0.21
CA LEU A 52 20.24 5.21 -0.93
C LEU A 52 20.50 6.42 -0.04
N SER A 53 21.67 7.04 -0.19
CA SER A 53 21.91 8.39 0.34
C SER A 53 21.10 9.43 -0.44
N ALA A 54 20.93 10.63 0.15
CA ALA A 54 20.21 11.72 -0.50
C ALA A 54 20.80 12.08 -1.87
N ARG A 55 22.14 12.10 -1.99
CA ARG A 55 22.85 12.39 -3.24
C ARG A 55 22.58 11.33 -4.31
N GLU A 56 22.66 10.05 -3.95
CA GLU A 56 22.39 8.94 -4.87
C GLU A 56 20.93 8.98 -5.35
N TYR A 57 19.99 9.26 -4.45
CA TYR A 57 18.59 9.41 -4.80
C TYR A 57 18.36 10.58 -5.78
N SER A 58 18.91 11.77 -5.50
CA SER A 58 18.78 12.93 -6.41
C SER A 58 19.34 12.64 -7.81
N TYR A 59 20.47 11.94 -7.89
CA TYR A 59 21.04 11.53 -9.17
C TYR A 59 20.14 10.51 -9.89
N ALA A 60 19.65 9.49 -9.19
CA ALA A 60 18.77 8.47 -9.75
C ALA A 60 17.46 9.07 -10.27
N VAL A 61 16.84 10.00 -9.53
CA VAL A 61 15.62 10.69 -9.95
C VAL A 61 15.84 11.52 -11.22
N ARG A 62 17.00 12.14 -11.41
CA ARG A 62 17.27 12.97 -12.59
C ARG A 62 17.65 12.18 -13.83
N HIS A 63 18.34 11.05 -13.68
CA HIS A 63 18.99 10.36 -14.79
C HIS A 63 18.52 8.91 -15.02
N ARG A 64 17.79 8.32 -14.07
CA ARG A 64 17.35 6.92 -14.13
C ARG A 64 15.85 6.75 -13.88
N SER A 65 15.11 7.83 -13.64
CA SER A 65 13.66 7.75 -13.46
C SER A 65 13.00 7.30 -14.76
N ASP A 66 11.95 6.49 -14.62
CA ASP A 66 11.09 6.10 -15.74
C ASP A 66 10.49 7.36 -16.41
N PRO A 67 10.77 7.62 -17.70
CA PRO A 67 10.26 8.79 -18.41
C PRO A 67 8.74 8.83 -18.48
N THR A 68 8.05 7.69 -18.40
CA THR A 68 6.59 7.58 -18.49
C THR A 68 5.88 7.91 -17.17
N ARG A 69 6.65 8.14 -16.09
CA ARG A 69 6.10 8.33 -14.74
C ARG A 69 6.50 9.62 -14.06
N ASN A 70 5.57 10.19 -13.31
CA ASN A 70 5.77 11.31 -12.43
C ASN A 70 6.29 10.84 -11.06
N VAL A 71 7.19 11.64 -10.48
CA VAL A 71 7.61 11.44 -9.09
C VAL A 71 6.50 11.93 -8.19
N ILE A 72 5.90 11.01 -7.44
CA ILE A 72 4.83 11.35 -6.50
C ILE A 72 5.47 11.81 -5.18
N LYS A 73 5.07 12.98 -4.69
CA LYS A 73 5.38 13.43 -3.33
C LYS A 73 4.12 13.42 -2.49
N GLN A 74 4.20 12.82 -1.30
CA GLN A 74 3.09 12.69 -0.37
C GLN A 74 3.49 13.19 1.02
N GLN A 75 2.55 13.85 1.69
CA GLN A 75 2.61 14.11 3.12
C GLN A 75 1.68 13.11 3.82
N ARG A 76 2.22 12.38 4.80
CA ARG A 76 1.47 11.37 5.55
C ARG A 76 1.19 11.87 6.96
N MET A 77 -0.06 11.85 7.37
CA MET A 77 -0.49 12.15 8.73
C MET A 77 -1.08 10.88 9.33
N CYS A 78 -0.43 10.37 10.38
CA CYS A 78 -0.84 9.14 11.05
C CYS A 78 -1.35 9.47 12.45
N PHE A 79 -2.51 8.95 12.82
CA PHE A 79 -3.06 9.13 14.17
C PHE A 79 -3.90 7.91 14.58
N LEU A 80 -4.12 7.79 15.88
CA LEU A 80 -4.97 6.76 16.48
C LEU A 80 -6.27 7.39 16.94
N TYR A 81 -7.39 6.73 16.67
CA TYR A 81 -8.71 7.14 17.15
C TYR A 81 -9.56 5.92 17.46
N LYS A 82 -10.08 5.84 18.70
CA LYS A 82 -10.91 4.72 19.19
C LYS A 82 -10.37 3.32 18.82
N ASN A 83 -9.09 3.06 19.10
CA ASN A 83 -8.41 1.79 18.82
C ASN A 83 -8.32 1.42 17.31
N GLN A 84 -8.40 2.41 16.44
CA GLN A 84 -8.20 2.27 15.01
C GLN A 84 -7.07 3.20 14.59
N SER A 85 -6.24 2.75 13.66
CA SER A 85 -5.16 3.57 13.09
C SER A 85 -5.61 4.17 11.77
N PHE A 86 -5.42 5.48 11.66
CA PHE A 86 -5.78 6.27 10.50
C PHE A 86 -4.50 6.84 9.88
N GLN A 87 -4.38 6.75 8.55
CA GLN A 87 -3.29 7.31 7.78
C GLN A 87 -3.86 8.14 6.64
N ILE A 88 -3.69 9.46 6.71
CA ILE A 88 -4.08 10.37 5.63
C ILE A 88 -2.86 10.60 4.75
N HIS A 89 -2.99 10.27 3.46
CA HIS A 89 -1.99 10.52 2.43
C HIS A 89 -2.43 11.72 1.59
N VAL A 90 -1.79 12.88 1.80
CA VAL A 90 -2.04 14.09 1.01
C VAL A 90 -1.01 14.17 -0.11
N TYR A 91 -1.47 14.18 -1.35
CA TYR A 91 -0.63 14.36 -2.53
C TYR A 91 -0.17 15.82 -2.66
N LYS A 92 1.13 16.02 -2.87
CA LYS A 92 1.77 17.33 -3.06
C LYS A 92 2.26 17.52 -4.49
N GLU A 93 2.74 16.44 -5.10
CA GLU A 93 3.16 16.40 -6.51
C GLU A 93 2.75 15.06 -7.12
N PRO A 94 2.44 15.00 -8.43
CA PRO A 94 2.47 16.11 -9.40
C PRO A 94 1.31 17.12 -9.23
N ALA A 95 1.36 18.24 -9.95
CA ALA A 95 0.43 19.36 -9.77
C ALA A 95 -1.03 18.99 -10.07
N GLU A 96 -1.26 18.01 -10.95
CA GLU A 96 -2.63 17.58 -11.31
C GLU A 96 -3.36 16.90 -10.15
N VAL A 97 -2.62 16.28 -9.22
CA VAL A 97 -3.16 15.57 -8.05
C VAL A 97 -2.87 16.29 -6.74
N ALA A 98 -2.23 17.46 -6.79
CA ALA A 98 -1.88 18.22 -5.61
C ALA A 98 -3.14 18.65 -4.85
N GLY A 99 -3.19 18.34 -3.56
CA GLY A 99 -4.33 18.63 -2.69
C GLY A 99 -5.31 17.46 -2.52
N LEU A 100 -5.25 16.43 -3.37
CA LEU A 100 -6.00 15.20 -3.14
C LEU A 100 -5.50 14.48 -1.89
N ALA A 101 -6.43 13.89 -1.13
CA ALA A 101 -6.12 13.16 0.08
C ALA A 101 -6.83 11.80 0.09
N VAL A 102 -6.08 10.75 0.44
CA VAL A 102 -6.61 9.39 0.62
C VAL A 102 -6.47 9.01 2.07
N LEU A 103 -7.56 8.52 2.67
CA LEU A 103 -7.58 8.01 4.03
C LEU A 103 -7.47 6.49 3.99
N HIS A 104 -6.48 5.95 4.68
CA HIS A 104 -6.40 4.52 4.99
C HIS A 104 -6.74 4.29 6.46
N VAL A 105 -7.59 3.30 6.71
CA VAL A 105 -7.98 2.88 8.05
C VAL A 105 -7.49 1.45 8.26
N GLN A 106 -6.83 1.20 9.38
CA GLN A 106 -6.54 -0.17 9.83
C GLN A 106 -7.10 -0.32 11.23
N ALA A 107 -8.12 -1.15 11.35
CA ALA A 107 -8.82 -1.47 12.58
C ALA A 107 -8.65 -2.96 12.91
N SER A 108 -8.69 -3.29 14.20
CA SER A 108 -8.69 -4.69 14.67
C SER A 108 -10.11 -5.19 14.99
N CYS A 109 -11.12 -4.70 14.26
CA CYS A 109 -12.51 -5.15 14.40
C CYS A 109 -12.76 -6.38 13.52
N GLU A 110 -13.74 -7.21 13.90
CA GLU A 110 -14.10 -8.42 13.15
C GLU A 110 -14.97 -8.09 11.91
N ASN A 111 -15.68 -6.95 11.94
CA ASN A 111 -16.52 -6.47 10.84
C ASN A 111 -16.21 -5.02 10.49
N ASP A 112 -16.33 -4.66 9.21
CA ASP A 112 -16.09 -3.29 8.72
C ASP A 112 -17.13 -2.27 9.23
N GLN A 113 -18.33 -2.74 9.60
CA GLN A 113 -19.39 -1.88 10.15
C GLN A 113 -19.06 -1.29 11.52
N ASP A 114 -18.04 -1.82 12.21
CA ASP A 114 -17.60 -1.32 13.52
C ASP A 114 -16.56 -0.18 13.41
N ILE A 115 -16.20 0.23 12.19
CA ILE A 115 -15.25 1.32 11.96
C ILE A 115 -15.89 2.65 12.37
N VAL A 116 -15.40 3.23 13.47
CA VAL A 116 -15.88 4.53 13.96
C VAL A 116 -15.06 5.67 13.37
N MET A 117 -15.67 6.44 12.49
CA MET A 117 -15.02 7.59 11.85
C MET A 117 -14.95 8.82 12.78
N PRO A 118 -13.85 9.57 12.81
CA PRO A 118 -13.78 10.84 13.52
C PRO A 118 -14.67 11.91 12.88
N SER A 119 -15.48 12.62 13.68
CA SER A 119 -16.44 13.62 13.20
C SER A 119 -15.81 14.87 12.58
N PHE A 120 -14.50 15.09 12.80
CA PHE A 120 -13.77 16.21 12.21
C PHE A 120 -13.30 15.93 10.77
N LEU A 121 -13.39 14.69 10.29
CA LEU A 121 -13.06 14.35 8.90
C LEU A 121 -14.28 14.57 8.00
N ASN A 122 -14.11 15.36 6.96
CA ASN A 122 -15.12 15.55 5.94
C ASN A 122 -14.87 14.57 4.79
N ILE A 123 -15.63 13.47 4.74
CA ILE A 123 -15.44 12.39 3.75
C ILE A 123 -16.42 12.60 2.61
N GLU A 124 -15.90 12.78 1.40
CA GLU A 124 -16.72 12.97 0.21
C GLU A 124 -17.28 11.64 -0.32
N LYS A 125 -16.42 10.62 -0.43
CA LYS A 125 -16.76 9.33 -1.02
C LYS A 125 -15.87 8.22 -0.47
N GLU A 126 -16.45 7.05 -0.30
CA GLU A 126 -15.71 5.81 -0.06
C GLU A 126 -15.18 5.24 -1.38
N LEU A 127 -13.88 4.97 -1.44
CA LEU A 127 -13.26 4.30 -2.59
C LEU A 127 -13.46 2.80 -2.41
N ALA A 128 -14.11 2.16 -3.38
CA ALA A 128 -14.25 0.71 -3.39
C ALA A 128 -12.88 0.05 -3.65
N ASP A 129 -12.67 -1.16 -3.14
CA ASP A 129 -11.42 -1.93 -3.36
C ASP A 129 -11.11 -2.18 -4.85
N THR A 130 -12.12 -2.11 -5.72
CA THR A 130 -11.98 -2.26 -7.18
C THR A 130 -11.56 -0.97 -7.89
N ASP A 131 -11.56 0.16 -7.19
CA ASP A 131 -11.23 1.47 -7.77
C ASP A 131 -9.71 1.69 -7.76
N GLU A 132 -9.03 1.17 -8.78
CA GLU A 132 -7.57 1.30 -8.90
C GLU A 132 -7.11 2.71 -9.29
N THR A 133 -8.02 3.65 -9.57
CA THR A 133 -7.69 4.99 -10.07
C THR A 133 -6.76 5.75 -9.12
N MET A 134 -6.96 5.58 -7.82
CA MET A 134 -6.18 6.24 -6.77
C MET A 134 -4.97 5.41 -6.28
N SER A 135 -4.64 4.31 -6.96
CA SER A 135 -3.44 3.54 -6.64
C SER A 135 -2.18 4.34 -6.96
N ALA A 136 -1.12 4.17 -6.16
CA ALA A 136 0.17 4.82 -6.40
C ALA A 136 0.75 4.53 -7.79
N TYR A 137 0.38 3.38 -8.37
CA TYR A 137 0.76 3.01 -9.73
C TYR A 137 0.06 3.90 -10.77
N ASN A 138 -1.26 4.04 -10.70
CA ASN A 138 -2.03 4.81 -11.69
C ASN A 138 -1.80 6.32 -11.54
N VAL A 139 -1.68 6.82 -10.30
CA VAL A 139 -1.34 8.22 -10.02
C VAL A 139 0.04 8.62 -10.57
N SER A 140 0.95 7.64 -10.75
CA SER A 140 2.29 7.93 -11.27
C SER A 140 2.34 8.06 -12.80
N LYS A 141 1.31 7.65 -13.55
CA LYS A 141 1.36 7.64 -15.02
C LYS A 141 1.26 9.07 -15.57
N LYS A 142 2.12 9.41 -16.54
CA LYS A 142 2.05 10.70 -17.26
C LYS A 142 0.96 10.75 -18.32
N ASP A 143 0.44 9.60 -18.75
CA ASP A 143 -0.51 9.48 -19.86
C ASP A 143 -1.89 10.09 -19.59
N LEU A 144 -2.19 10.49 -18.34
CA LEU A 144 -3.39 11.26 -18.02
C LEU A 144 -3.33 12.71 -18.53
N VAL A 145 -2.15 13.22 -18.88
CA VAL A 145 -1.96 14.63 -19.27
C VAL A 145 -2.34 14.88 -20.74
N SER A 146 -2.18 13.91 -21.64
CA SER A 146 -2.48 14.10 -23.07
C SER A 146 -3.98 14.10 -23.42
N GLU A 147 -4.82 13.45 -22.62
CA GLU A 147 -6.27 13.39 -22.92
C GLU A 147 -7.04 14.63 -22.44
N VAL A 148 -6.50 15.37 -21.47
CA VAL A 148 -7.14 16.59 -20.95
C VAL A 148 -6.84 17.80 -21.84
N GLU A 149 -5.63 17.93 -22.38
CA GLU A 149 -5.28 19.02 -23.32
C GLU A 149 -6.03 18.93 -24.65
N THR A 150 -6.41 17.72 -25.08
CA THR A 150 -7.16 17.53 -26.32
C THR A 150 -8.64 17.93 -26.19
N LYS A 151 -9.22 17.90 -24.99
CA LYS A 151 -10.63 18.30 -24.77
C LYS A 151 -10.81 19.81 -24.64
N VAL A 152 -9.84 20.53 -24.09
CA VAL A 152 -9.93 22.01 -23.96
C VAL A 152 -9.74 22.72 -25.32
N SER A 153 -9.00 22.12 -26.25
CA SER A 153 -8.80 22.69 -27.60
C SER A 153 -9.94 22.38 -28.59
N ALA A 154 -10.94 21.58 -28.19
CA ALA A 154 -12.08 21.19 -29.03
C ALA A 154 -13.38 21.97 -28.70
N GLU A 155 -13.37 22.82 -27.67
CA GLU A 155 -14.53 23.62 -27.23
C GLU A 155 -14.30 25.15 -27.37
N VAL A 156 -13.40 25.61 -28.25
CA VAL A 156 -13.28 27.02 -28.66
C VAL A 156 -13.59 27.18 -30.15
#